data_AF-A0A161R8H8-F1
#
_entry.id   AF-A0A161R8H8-F1
#
_cell.length_a   1.000
_cell.length_b   1.000
_cell.length_c   1.000
_cell.angle_alpha   90.00
_cell.angle_beta   90.00
_cell.angle_gamma   90.00
#
_symmetry.space_group_name_H-M   'P 1'
#
loop_
_entity.id
_entity.type
_entity.pdbx_description
1 polymer ?
#
loop_
_entity_poly.entity_id
_entity_poly.type
_entity_poly.pdbx_seq_one_letter_code
_entity_poly.pdbx_strand_id
1 'polypeptide(L)' 'MEGRNDSFLGDLFRIIVAVILPPLGVLLEVGLTKHFWINILLTLLGWLPGIIHAVWVISRR' A
#
# COMPACT_ATOMS: atom_id res chain seq x y z
N MET A 1 9.58 -32.19 4.51
CA MET A 1 9.49 -31.11 3.51
C MET A 1 8.49 -30.11 4.06
N GLU A 2 8.98 -29.20 4.90
CA GLU A 2 8.16 -28.19 5.60
C GLU A 2 7.67 -27.17 4.58
N GLY A 3 6.38 -26.89 4.62
CA GLY A 3 5.62 -26.39 3.48
C GLY A 3 5.92 -24.94 3.12
N ARG A 4 5.88 -24.67 1.81
CA ARG A 4 5.80 -23.36 1.10
C ARG A 4 4.78 -22.34 1.67
N ASN A 5 4.05 -22.66 2.73
CA ASN A 5 2.94 -21.88 3.28
C ASN A 5 3.42 -20.77 4.24
N ASP A 6 4.59 -20.92 4.87
CA ASP A 6 5.12 -19.96 5.84
C ASP A 6 5.51 -18.63 5.17
N SER A 7 6.03 -18.73 3.95
CA SER A 7 6.41 -17.58 3.13
C SER A 7 5.17 -16.83 2.64
N PHE A 8 4.14 -17.55 2.19
CA PHE A 8 2.92 -16.92 1.70
C PHE A 8 2.14 -16.22 2.83
N LEU A 9 2.04 -16.85 3.99
CA LEU A 9 1.44 -16.26 5.19
C LEU A 9 2.28 -15.07 5.70
N GLY A 10 3.61 -15.20 5.71
CA GLY A 10 4.52 -14.13 6.11
C GLY A 10 4.49 -12.93 5.15
N ASP A 11 4.44 -13.17 3.85
CA ASP A 11 4.34 -12.13 2.82
C ASP A 11 2.97 -11.45 2.87
N LEU A 12 1.88 -12.21 3.01
CA LEU A 12 0.54 -11.66 3.20
C LEU A 12 0.46 -10.83 4.48
N PHE A 13 1.01 -11.32 5.58
CA PHE A 13 1.09 -10.59 6.85
C PHE A 13 1.91 -9.30 6.71
N ARG A 14 3.07 -9.35 6.04
CA ARG A 14 3.91 -8.16 5.77
C ARG A 14 3.22 -7.15 4.87
N ILE A 15 2.46 -7.58 3.87
CA ILE A 15 1.68 -6.69 3.00
C ILE A 15 0.55 -6.03 3.79
N ILE A 16 -0.21 -6.80 4.57
CA ILE A 16 -1.26 -6.26 5.45
C ILE A 16 -0.67 -5.25 6.42
N VAL A 17 0.43 -5.60 7.08
CA VAL A 17 1.14 -4.72 8.01
C VAL A 17 1.73 -3.50 7.30
N ALA A 18 2.29 -3.62 6.09
CA ALA A 18 2.84 -2.49 5.33
C ALA A 18 1.77 -1.58 4.70
N VAL A 19 0.56 -2.09 4.49
CA VAL A 19 -0.60 -1.28 4.06
C VAL A 19 -1.28 -0.63 5.27
N ILE A 20 -1.24 -1.26 6.44
CA ILE A 20 -1.84 -0.77 7.68
C ILE A 20 -0.89 0.16 8.47
N LEU A 21 0.42 -0.07 8.46
CA LEU A 21 1.45 0.77 9.11
C LEU A 21 1.43 2.24 8.66
N PRO A 22 1.40 2.58 7.35
CA PRO A 22 1.32 3.96 6.91
C PRO A 22 0.07 4.68 7.44
N PRO A 23 -1.15 4.13 7.34
CA PRO A 23 -2.33 4.74 7.95
C PRO A 23 -2.29 4.70 9.47
N LEU A 24 -1.76 3.66 10.15
CA LEU A 24 -1.67 3.63 11.61
C LEU A 24 -0.66 4.64 12.18
N GLY A 25 0.48 4.84 11.53
CA GLY A 25 1.45 5.87 11.91
C GLY A 25 0.82 7.27 11.85
N VAL A 26 0.07 7.53 10.77
CA VAL A 26 -0.68 8.78 10.60
C VAL A 26 -1.87 8.86 11.56
N LEU A 27 -2.57 7.76 11.82
CA LEU A 27 -3.69 7.70 12.78
C LEU A 27 -3.23 8.02 14.21
N LEU A 28 -2.05 7.55 14.62
CA LEU A 28 -1.48 7.83 15.93
C LEU A 28 -0.97 9.27 16.06
N GLU A 29 -0.53 9.88 14.95
CA GLU A 29 0.05 11.23 14.95
C GLU A 29 -0.98 12.35 14.72
N VAL A 30 -2.03 12.12 13.91
CA VAL A 30 -3.10 13.11 13.62
C VAL A 30 -4.52 12.69 14.02
N GLY A 31 -4.71 11.46 14.51
CA GLY A 31 -6.04 10.92 14.88
C GLY A 31 -6.91 10.53 13.66
N LEU A 32 -8.18 10.19 13.92
CA LEU A 32 -9.25 9.96 12.92
C LEU A 32 -9.78 11.27 12.30
N THR A 33 -8.88 12.17 11.95
CA THR A 33 -9.22 13.51 11.45
C THR A 33 -9.26 13.51 9.91
N LYS A 34 -9.83 14.55 9.29
CA LYS A 34 -9.83 14.75 7.82
C LYS A 34 -8.45 14.56 7.14
N HIS A 35 -7.36 14.82 7.88
CA HIS A 35 -5.99 14.59 7.40
C HIS A 35 -5.67 13.11 7.12
N PHE A 36 -6.21 12.17 7.90
CA PHE A 36 -6.07 10.72 7.67
C PHE A 36 -6.70 10.31 6.33
N TRP A 37 -7.92 10.80 6.07
CA TRP A 37 -8.64 10.55 4.81
C TRP A 37 -7.94 11.17 3.60
N ILE A 38 -7.39 12.38 3.76
CA ILE A 38 -6.58 13.02 2.72
C ILE A 38 -5.32 12.20 2.42
N ASN A 39 -4.65 11.64 3.43
CA ASN A 39 -3.44 10.86 3.21
C ASN A 39 -3.73 9.53 2.50
N ILE A 40 -4.81 8.83 2.86
CA ILE A 40 -5.28 7.65 2.11
C ILE A 40 -5.59 8.01 0.65
N LEU A 41 -6.32 9.11 0.44
CA LEU A 41 -6.66 9.56 -0.90
C LEU A 41 -5.41 9.91 -1.70
N LEU A 42 -4.42 10.58 -1.10
CA LEU A 42 -3.13 10.89 -1.71
C LEU A 42 -2.33 9.63 -2.07
N THR A 43 -2.37 8.61 -1.21
CA THR A 43 -1.69 7.34 -1.46
C THR A 43 -2.31 6.62 -2.66
N LEU A 44 -3.64 6.59 -2.74
CA LEU A 44 -4.38 6.04 -3.89
C LEU A 44 -4.17 6.89 -5.17
N LEU A 45 -4.16 8.22 -5.03
CA LEU A 45 -3.95 9.15 -6.13
C LEU A 45 -2.53 9.14 -6.67
N GLY A 46 -1.51 8.80 -5.89
CA GLY A 46 -0.15 8.61 -6.39
C GLY A 46 0.05 7.25 -7.06
N TRP A 47 -0.69 6.24 -6.59
CA TRP A 47 -0.57 4.87 -7.08
C TRP A 47 -1.20 4.67 -8.46
N LEU A 48 -2.43 5.14 -8.68
CA LEU A 48 -3.12 5.04 -9.97
C LEU A 48 -2.35 5.65 -11.16
N PRO A 49 -1.89 6.91 -11.12
CA PRO A 49 -1.14 7.51 -12.21
C PRO A 49 0.22 6.83 -12.40
N GLY A 50 0.83 6.31 -11.32
CA GLY A 50 2.04 5.49 -11.41
C GLY A 50 1.82 4.21 -12.22
N ILE A 51 0.71 3.51 -12.00
CA ILE A 51 0.34 2.31 -12.78
C ILE A 51 0.09 2.69 -14.25
N ILE A 52 -0.73 3.72 -14.50
CA ILE A 52 -1.05 4.16 -15.87
C ILE A 52 0.22 4.54 -16.63
N HIS A 53 1.14 5.28 -15.98
CA HIS A 53 2.42 5.65 -16.57
C HIS A 53 3.28 4.42 -16.90
N ALA A 54 3.38 3.45 -15.97
CA ALA A 54 4.14 2.23 -16.20
C ALA A 54 3.58 1.40 -17.37
N VAL A 55 2.26 1.25 -17.44
CA VAL A 55 1.58 0.57 -18.57
C VAL A 55 1.86 1.30 -19.88
N TRP A 56 1.73 2.62 -19.91
CA TRP A 56 2.02 3.40 -21.11
C TRP A 56 3.47 3.24 -21.58
N VAL A 57 4.45 3.28 -20.67
CA VAL A 57 5.87 3.08 -21.00
C VAL A 57 6.12 1.67 -21.58
N ILE A 58 5.47 0.64 -21.03
CA ILE A 58 5.60 -0.74 -21.52
C ILE A 58 4.93 -0.89 -22.88
N SER A 59 3.72 -0.38 -23.07
CA SER A 59 3.00 -0.44 -24.35
C SER A 59 3.68 0.36 -25.47
N ARG A 60 4.56 1.30 -25.14
CA ARG A 60 5.33 2.09 -26.11
C ARG A 60 6.73 1.54 -26.40
N ARG A 61 7.12 0.42 -25.78
CA ARG A 61 8.25 -0.42 -26.21
C ARG A 61 7.77 -1.45 -27.21
#